data_AF-F4CJ77-F1
#
_entry.id   AF-F4CJ77-F1
#
_cell.length_a   1.000
_cell.length_b   1.000
_cell.length_c   1.000
_cell.angle_alpha   90.00
_cell.angle_beta   90.00
_cell.angle_gamma   90.00
#
_symmetry.space_group_name_H-M   'P 1'
#
loop_
_entity.id
_entity.type
_entity.pdbx_description
1 polymer ?
#
loop_
_entity_poly.entity_id
_entity_poly.type
_entity_poly.pdbx_seq_one_letter_code
_entity_poly.pdbx_strand_id
1 'polypeptide(L)'
;MVMRIAGLPLPGPSDVVAGARALAGWTEEAVELAGGLPERASRLLDGADELVGRIAGLADRVDGLLSRVDGTLGRADEAVARVDIVLREVEGAVARTTTVLASAEKLVESASGVATHAETLVRTAGSVATDAATVVGAAQGITQQAGTIVDGAAAVARRADEVVGSAASTSDEAKVLLETWVPVSRRAAPIARTFVDQLSEEEVRAAIRLVDHLPQLTEHLEEDIMPILATLDRVGPDVHELLDVLKEVRQAILGIPGFAFFRRRGEEKIDDES
;
A
#
# COMPACT_ATOMS: atom_id res chain seq x y z
N MET A 1 -111.99 112.51 79.57
CA MET A 1 -112.89 111.44 80.04
C MET A 1 -112.90 110.37 78.95
N VAL A 2 -112.13 109.30 79.13
CA VAL A 2 -111.97 108.23 78.12
C VAL A 2 -113.06 107.19 78.40
N MET A 3 -114.01 107.06 77.47
CA MET A 3 -115.08 106.06 77.57
C MET A 3 -114.55 104.72 77.04
N ARG A 4 -114.75 103.64 77.79
CA ARG A 4 -114.35 102.26 77.45
C ARG A 4 -115.59 101.37 77.45
N ILE A 5 -115.71 100.47 76.47
CA ILE A 5 -116.72 99.39 76.44
C ILE A 5 -115.98 98.09 76.09
N ALA A 6 -116.16 97.05 76.90
CA ALA A 6 -115.70 95.67 76.67
C ALA A 6 -114.18 95.42 76.54
N GLY A 7 -113.37 95.99 77.45
CA GLY A 7 -111.95 95.61 77.63
C GLY A 7 -110.98 96.07 76.55
N LEU A 8 -111.49 96.50 75.41
CA LEU A 8 -110.74 97.17 74.35
C LEU A 8 -110.94 98.69 74.51
N PRO A 9 -109.86 99.50 74.50
CA PRO A 9 -110.00 100.96 74.48
C PRO A 9 -110.82 101.33 73.24
N LEU A 10 -111.96 102.00 73.44
CA LEU A 10 -112.70 102.59 72.33
C LEU A 10 -111.79 103.67 71.74
N PRO A 11 -111.39 103.56 70.46
CA PRO A 11 -110.50 104.53 69.86
C PRO A 11 -111.17 105.91 69.90
N GLY A 12 -110.52 106.88 70.56
CA GLY A 12 -110.98 108.26 70.56
C GLY A 12 -110.94 108.82 69.13
N PRO A 13 -111.64 109.93 68.82
CA PRO A 13 -111.58 110.53 67.49
C PRO A 13 -110.13 110.78 67.01
N SER A 14 -109.20 111.04 67.93
CA SER A 14 -107.76 111.16 67.65
C SER A 14 -107.06 109.83 67.34
N ASP A 15 -107.49 108.72 67.94
CA ASP A 15 -106.94 107.37 67.70
C ASP A 15 -107.52 106.75 66.42
N VAL A 16 -108.75 107.10 66.06
CA VAL A 16 -109.32 106.80 64.74
C VAL A 16 -108.59 107.60 63.65
N VAL A 17 -108.21 108.86 63.94
CA VAL A 17 -107.39 109.68 63.01
C VAL A 17 -105.94 109.20 62.96
N ALA A 18 -105.35 108.76 64.07
CA ALA A 18 -104.00 108.19 64.10
C ALA A 18 -103.96 106.79 63.46
N GLY A 19 -104.98 105.95 63.69
CA GLY A 19 -105.17 104.66 63.04
C GLY A 19 -105.50 104.80 61.55
N ALA A 20 -106.29 105.79 61.15
CA ALA A 20 -106.51 106.14 59.74
C ALA A 20 -105.25 106.72 59.09
N ARG A 21 -104.40 107.46 59.82
CA ARG A 21 -103.07 107.90 59.34
C ARG A 21 -102.05 106.77 59.28
N ALA A 22 -102.09 105.82 60.21
CA ALA A 22 -101.23 104.65 60.21
C ALA A 22 -101.65 103.66 59.13
N LEU A 23 -102.96 103.47 58.90
CA LEU A 23 -103.50 102.77 57.74
C LEU A 23 -103.22 103.55 56.45
N ALA A 24 -103.28 104.88 56.44
CA ALA A 24 -102.91 105.68 55.27
C ALA A 24 -101.41 105.58 54.96
N GLY A 25 -100.54 105.67 55.96
CA GLY A 25 -99.09 105.51 55.82
C GLY A 25 -98.69 104.06 55.50
N TRP A 26 -99.42 103.07 56.02
CA TRP A 26 -99.25 101.67 55.64
C TRP A 26 -99.79 101.39 54.23
N THR A 27 -100.87 102.06 53.79
CA THR A 27 -101.29 102.03 52.39
C THR A 27 -100.30 102.77 51.50
N GLU A 28 -99.59 103.78 51.99
CA GLU A 28 -98.56 104.50 51.24
C GLU A 28 -97.30 103.64 51.10
N GLU A 29 -96.80 103.03 52.18
CA GLU A 29 -95.69 102.05 52.15
C GLU A 29 -96.06 100.77 51.37
N ALA A 30 -97.29 100.28 51.48
CA ALA A 30 -97.76 99.12 50.72
C ALA A 30 -97.97 99.45 49.24
N VAL A 31 -98.39 100.68 48.89
CA VAL A 31 -98.48 101.16 47.50
C VAL A 31 -97.09 101.43 46.92
N GLU A 32 -96.13 101.90 47.71
CA GLU A 32 -94.74 102.07 47.29
C GLU A 32 -94.04 100.70 47.10
N LEU A 33 -94.27 99.75 48.02
CA LEU A 33 -93.81 98.37 47.88
C LEU A 33 -94.48 97.67 46.69
N ALA A 34 -95.80 97.80 46.53
CA ALA A 34 -96.56 97.24 45.41
C ALA A 34 -96.23 97.92 44.07
N GLY A 35 -95.86 99.20 44.10
CA GLY A 35 -95.36 99.95 42.94
C GLY A 35 -93.95 99.52 42.52
N GLY A 36 -93.11 99.10 43.48
CA GLY A 36 -91.76 98.57 43.22
C GLY A 36 -91.70 97.06 42.94
N LEU A 37 -92.76 96.30 43.23
CA LEU A 37 -92.85 94.86 42.92
C LEU A 37 -92.72 94.55 41.41
N PRO A 38 -93.38 95.27 40.49
CA PRO A 38 -93.19 95.09 39.05
C PRO A 38 -91.75 95.26 38.59
N GLU A 39 -91.03 96.27 39.12
CA GLU A 39 -89.62 96.48 38.77
C GLU A 39 -88.71 95.36 39.30
N ARG A 40 -88.95 94.90 40.53
CA ARG A 40 -88.20 93.78 41.11
C ARG A 40 -88.50 92.47 40.37
N ALA A 41 -89.76 92.24 40.00
CA ALA A 41 -90.16 91.10 39.18
C ALA A 41 -89.53 91.17 37.79
N SER A 42 -89.50 92.33 37.13
CA SER A 42 -88.83 92.53 35.84
C SER A 42 -87.33 92.22 35.94
N ARG A 43 -86.62 92.75 36.94
CA ARG A 43 -85.19 92.47 37.13
C ARG A 43 -84.92 90.99 37.40
N LEU A 44 -85.80 90.31 38.14
CA LEU A 44 -85.72 88.86 38.36
C LEU A 44 -85.98 88.06 37.08
N LEU A 45 -86.93 88.50 36.25
CA LEU A 45 -87.20 87.91 34.94
C LEU A 45 -86.03 88.13 33.99
N ASP A 46 -85.45 89.33 33.93
CA ASP A 46 -84.26 89.64 33.13
C ASP A 46 -83.06 88.78 33.55
N GLY A 47 -82.85 88.63 34.87
CA GLY A 47 -81.81 87.75 35.41
C GLY A 47 -82.08 86.26 35.15
N ALA A 48 -83.35 85.84 35.15
CA ALA A 48 -83.74 84.50 34.78
C ALA A 48 -83.51 84.24 33.27
N ASP A 49 -83.85 85.19 32.41
CA ASP A 49 -83.60 85.12 30.96
C ASP A 49 -82.09 85.05 30.66
N GLU A 50 -81.27 85.84 31.37
CA GLU A 50 -79.82 85.76 31.25
C GLU A 50 -79.28 84.39 31.71
N LEU A 51 -79.79 83.86 32.83
CA LEU A 51 -79.41 82.55 33.33
C LEU A 51 -79.81 81.44 32.34
N VAL A 52 -81.01 81.50 31.77
CA VAL A 52 -81.48 80.59 30.72
C VAL A 52 -80.57 80.67 29.49
N GLY A 53 -80.19 81.88 29.06
CA GLY A 53 -79.25 82.07 27.95
C GLY A 53 -77.87 81.45 28.22
N ARG A 54 -77.33 81.60 29.45
CA ARG A 54 -76.06 80.94 29.83
C ARG A 54 -76.19 79.42 29.89
N ILE A 55 -77.32 78.90 30.38
CA ILE A 55 -77.60 77.45 30.41
C ILE A 55 -77.70 76.90 28.99
N ALA A 56 -78.41 77.58 28.08
CA ALA A 56 -78.49 77.19 26.67
C ALA A 56 -77.09 77.14 26.03
N GLY A 57 -76.28 78.19 26.22
CA GLY A 57 -74.91 78.18 25.72
C GLY A 57 -73.98 77.16 26.40
N LEU A 58 -74.28 76.72 27.63
CA LEU A 58 -73.59 75.60 28.27
C LEU A 58 -74.02 74.27 27.65
N ALA A 59 -75.31 74.08 27.37
CA ALA A 59 -75.82 72.89 26.70
C ALA A 59 -75.21 72.72 25.30
N ASP A 60 -75.17 73.79 24.49
CA ASP A 60 -74.53 73.76 23.17
C ASP A 60 -73.04 73.36 23.25
N ARG A 61 -72.33 73.86 24.27
CA ARG A 61 -70.94 73.47 24.52
C ARG A 61 -70.81 72.02 24.93
N VAL A 62 -71.70 71.51 25.79
CA VAL A 62 -71.73 70.11 26.20
C VAL A 62 -71.99 69.22 24.99
N ASP A 63 -72.95 69.56 24.13
CA ASP A 63 -73.24 68.81 22.90
C ASP A 63 -72.03 68.79 21.94
N GLY A 64 -71.34 69.93 21.83
CA GLY A 64 -70.08 70.02 21.09
C GLY A 64 -68.95 69.17 21.68
N LEU A 65 -68.86 69.08 23.01
CA LEU A 65 -67.90 68.20 23.69
C LEU A 65 -68.26 66.73 23.50
N LEU A 66 -69.54 66.36 23.62
CA LEU A 66 -70.03 64.99 23.41
C LEU A 66 -69.76 64.54 21.96
N SER A 67 -70.05 65.39 20.98
CA SER A 67 -69.74 65.11 19.57
C SER A 67 -68.24 64.86 19.32
N ARG A 68 -67.38 65.62 20.01
CA ARG A 68 -65.92 65.40 19.94
C ARG A 68 -65.53 64.10 20.62
N VAL A 69 -66.11 63.78 21.78
CA VAL A 69 -65.88 62.51 22.49
C VAL A 69 -66.29 61.33 21.61
N ASP A 70 -67.46 61.35 20.99
CA ASP A 70 -67.90 60.31 20.06
C ASP A 70 -66.93 60.14 18.89
N GLY A 71 -66.45 61.25 18.32
CA GLY A 71 -65.43 61.23 17.29
C GLY A 71 -64.07 60.68 17.78
N THR A 72 -63.71 60.88 19.04
CA THR A 72 -62.49 60.27 19.61
C THR A 72 -62.67 58.77 19.88
N LEU A 73 -63.84 58.35 20.34
CA LEU A 73 -64.17 56.94 20.56
C LEU A 73 -64.16 56.17 19.23
N GLY A 74 -64.76 56.72 18.17
CA GLY A 74 -64.72 56.09 16.84
C GLY A 74 -63.31 55.93 16.28
N ARG A 75 -62.42 56.90 16.51
CA ARG A 75 -60.99 56.77 16.13
C ARG A 75 -60.26 55.75 17.00
N ALA A 76 -60.60 55.64 18.28
CA ALA A 76 -60.05 54.63 19.18
C ALA A 76 -60.46 53.22 18.74
N ASP A 77 -61.73 53.01 18.39
CA ASP A 77 -62.23 51.73 17.87
C ASP A 77 -61.52 51.33 16.57
N GLU A 78 -61.33 52.29 15.65
CA GLU A 78 -60.58 52.05 14.41
C GLU A 78 -59.11 51.71 14.69
N ALA A 79 -58.47 52.38 15.66
CA ALA A 79 -57.10 52.08 16.05
C ALA A 79 -56.98 50.68 16.67
N VAL A 80 -57.93 50.28 17.53
CA VAL A 80 -58.00 48.93 18.09
C VAL A 80 -58.18 47.89 16.98
N ALA A 81 -59.07 48.12 16.03
CA ALA A 81 -59.27 47.23 14.89
C ALA A 81 -58.00 47.08 14.03
N ARG A 82 -57.24 48.16 13.80
CA ARG A 82 -55.94 48.10 13.11
C ARG A 82 -54.90 47.32 13.92
N VAL A 83 -54.83 47.53 15.23
CA VAL A 83 -53.94 46.76 16.11
C VAL A 83 -54.25 45.27 16.03
N ASP A 84 -55.53 44.88 16.05
CA ASP A 84 -55.95 43.49 15.91
C ASP A 84 -55.53 42.86 14.57
N ILE A 85 -55.52 43.64 13.48
CA ILE A 85 -55.01 43.16 12.19
C ILE A 85 -53.50 42.94 12.25
N VAL A 86 -52.75 43.92 12.78
CA VAL A 86 -51.29 43.82 12.92
C VAL A 86 -50.89 42.64 13.80
N LEU A 87 -51.60 42.41 14.91
CA LEU A 87 -51.33 41.26 15.78
C LEU A 87 -51.49 39.92 15.04
N ARG A 88 -52.54 39.76 14.22
CA ARG A 88 -52.71 38.56 13.40
C ARG A 88 -51.62 38.39 12.35
N GLU A 89 -51.16 39.49 11.74
CA GLU A 89 -50.03 39.45 10.79
C GLU A 89 -48.72 39.05 11.49
N VAL A 90 -48.48 39.57 12.69
CA VAL A 90 -47.32 39.21 13.53
C VAL A 90 -47.38 37.74 13.92
N GLU A 91 -48.53 37.23 14.37
CA GLU A 91 -48.72 35.79 14.66
C GLU A 91 -48.40 34.92 13.44
N GLY A 92 -48.89 35.32 12.25
CA GLY A 92 -48.58 34.64 11.00
C GLY A 92 -47.10 34.70 10.62
N ALA A 93 -46.43 35.84 10.87
CA ALA A 93 -44.99 35.99 10.63
C ALA A 93 -44.16 35.12 11.58
N VAL A 94 -44.54 35.05 12.86
CA VAL A 94 -43.91 34.17 13.85
C VAL A 94 -44.08 32.71 13.44
N ALA A 95 -45.28 32.28 13.06
CA ALA A 95 -45.53 30.90 12.60
C ALA A 95 -44.74 30.51 11.33
N ARG A 96 -44.57 31.46 10.40
CA ARG A 96 -43.70 31.24 9.22
C ARG A 96 -42.23 31.13 9.64
N THR A 97 -41.79 31.99 10.56
CA THR A 97 -40.40 31.98 11.08
C THR A 97 -40.08 30.67 11.79
N THR A 98 -40.99 30.15 12.62
CA THR A 98 -40.79 28.84 13.30
C THR A 98 -40.68 27.70 12.29
N THR A 99 -41.48 27.73 11.23
CA THR A 99 -41.41 26.73 10.15
C THR A 99 -40.07 26.80 9.41
N VAL A 100 -39.59 28.00 9.08
CA VAL A 100 -38.29 28.21 8.42
C VAL A 100 -37.14 27.72 9.31
N LEU A 101 -37.18 28.00 10.61
CA LEU A 101 -36.17 27.51 11.56
C LEU A 101 -36.14 25.98 11.61
N ALA A 102 -37.31 25.32 11.69
CA ALA A 102 -37.39 23.86 11.67
C ALA A 102 -36.86 23.25 10.35
N SER A 103 -37.10 23.91 9.21
CA SER A 103 -36.51 23.49 7.93
C SER A 103 -34.98 23.69 7.90
N ALA A 104 -34.49 24.80 8.44
CA ALA A 104 -33.05 25.08 8.52
C ALA A 104 -32.32 24.06 9.40
N GLU A 105 -32.91 23.67 10.54
CA GLU A 105 -32.37 22.61 11.42
C GLU A 105 -32.21 21.28 10.66
N LYS A 106 -33.24 20.85 9.91
CA LYS A 106 -33.17 19.62 9.10
C LYS A 106 -32.13 19.70 7.98
N LEU A 107 -31.94 20.88 7.37
CA LEU A 107 -30.91 21.09 6.36
C LEU A 107 -29.51 20.98 6.96
N VAL A 108 -29.29 21.54 8.16
CA VAL A 108 -28.02 21.43 8.88
C VAL A 108 -27.73 19.98 9.26
N GLU A 109 -28.72 19.25 9.74
CA GLU A 109 -28.59 17.81 10.03
C GLU A 109 -28.22 17.02 8.76
N SER A 110 -28.92 17.27 7.65
CA SER A 110 -28.65 16.62 6.37
C SER A 110 -27.24 16.95 5.85
N ALA A 111 -26.82 18.21 5.93
CA ALA A 111 -25.48 18.64 5.52
C ALA A 111 -24.38 17.98 6.37
N SER A 112 -24.62 17.85 7.68
CA SER A 112 -23.70 17.14 8.60
C SER A 112 -23.61 15.65 8.26
N GLY A 113 -24.75 15.03 7.90
CA GLY A 113 -24.79 13.66 7.40
C GLY A 113 -23.98 13.49 6.12
N VAL A 114 -24.13 14.39 5.14
CA VAL A 114 -23.36 14.37 3.89
C VAL A 114 -21.86 14.53 4.16
N ALA A 115 -21.46 15.45 5.05
CA ALA A 115 -20.06 15.63 5.42
C ALA A 115 -19.45 14.35 6.02
N THR A 116 -20.17 13.68 6.93
CA THR A 116 -19.74 12.42 7.53
C THR A 116 -19.58 11.28 6.50
N HIS A 117 -20.51 11.20 5.53
CA HIS A 117 -20.41 10.23 4.44
C HIS A 117 -19.21 10.54 3.53
N ALA A 118 -18.98 11.82 3.21
CA ALA A 118 -17.84 12.24 2.40
C ALA A 118 -16.50 11.90 3.06
N GLU A 119 -16.35 12.15 4.37
CA GLU A 119 -15.17 11.74 5.13
C GLU A 119 -14.93 10.23 5.06
N THR A 120 -16.00 9.44 5.11
CA THR A 120 -15.91 7.99 5.00
C THR A 120 -15.52 7.53 3.60
N LEU A 121 -16.07 8.14 2.55
CA LEU A 121 -15.66 7.86 1.17
C LEU A 121 -14.19 8.21 0.94
N VAL A 122 -13.71 9.35 1.44
CA VAL A 122 -12.30 9.76 1.32
C VAL A 122 -11.38 8.75 2.00
N ARG A 123 -11.75 8.27 3.21
CA ARG A 123 -10.98 7.25 3.93
C ARG A 123 -10.92 5.94 3.15
N THR A 124 -12.06 5.45 2.66
CA THR A 124 -12.12 4.22 1.86
C THR A 124 -11.32 4.35 0.57
N ALA A 125 -11.41 5.49 -0.13
CA ALA A 125 -10.60 5.77 -1.30
C ALA A 125 -9.10 5.73 -0.99
N GLY A 126 -8.69 6.29 0.16
CA GLY A 126 -7.31 6.21 0.65
C GLY A 126 -6.84 4.76 0.90
N SER A 127 -7.67 3.93 1.52
CA SER A 127 -7.38 2.50 1.70
C SER A 127 -7.23 1.78 0.36
N VAL A 128 -8.16 1.99 -0.58
CA VAL A 128 -8.11 1.39 -1.93
C VAL A 128 -6.83 1.81 -2.67
N ALA A 129 -6.42 3.07 -2.57
CA ALA A 129 -5.18 3.55 -3.17
C ALA A 129 -3.93 2.86 -2.58
N THR A 130 -3.94 2.60 -1.27
CA THR A 130 -2.85 1.90 -0.57
C THR A 130 -2.78 0.43 -1.00
N ASP A 131 -3.93 -0.24 -1.11
CA ASP A 131 -4.02 -1.62 -1.58
C ASP A 131 -3.54 -1.73 -3.04
N ALA A 132 -3.96 -0.80 -3.89
CA ALA A 132 -3.52 -0.74 -5.29
C ALA A 132 -1.99 -0.57 -5.40
N ALA A 133 -1.39 0.31 -4.58
CA ALA A 133 0.07 0.48 -4.54
C ALA A 133 0.79 -0.82 -4.13
N THR A 134 0.21 -1.57 -3.19
CA THR A 134 0.75 -2.88 -2.75
C THR A 134 0.69 -3.91 -3.89
N VAL A 135 -0.42 -3.98 -4.62
CA VAL A 135 -0.57 -4.88 -5.78
C VAL A 135 0.42 -4.53 -6.88
N VAL A 136 0.61 -3.24 -7.18
CA VAL A 136 1.61 -2.79 -8.17
C VAL A 136 3.02 -3.20 -7.75
N GLY A 137 3.37 -3.03 -6.47
CA GLY A 137 4.66 -3.47 -5.94
C GLY A 137 4.88 -4.99 -6.07
N ALA A 138 3.86 -5.79 -5.78
CA ALA A 138 3.92 -7.24 -5.95
C ALA A 138 4.10 -7.64 -7.43
N ALA A 139 3.37 -6.99 -8.34
CA ALA A 139 3.50 -7.23 -9.78
C ALA A 139 4.91 -6.90 -10.30
N GLN A 140 5.50 -5.79 -9.84
CA GLN A 140 6.89 -5.44 -10.16
C GLN A 140 7.88 -6.50 -9.66
N GLY A 141 7.67 -7.04 -8.46
CA GLY A 141 8.47 -8.14 -7.92
C GLY A 141 8.38 -9.41 -8.77
N ILE A 142 7.18 -9.78 -9.21
CA ILE A 142 6.95 -10.93 -10.12
C ILE A 142 7.67 -10.72 -11.45
N THR A 143 7.59 -9.52 -12.05
CA THR A 143 8.29 -9.21 -13.30
C THR A 143 9.81 -9.34 -13.16
N GLN A 144 10.38 -8.87 -12.04
CA GLN A 144 11.82 -9.02 -11.77
C GLN A 144 12.21 -10.50 -11.64
N GLN A 145 11.43 -11.29 -10.90
CA GLN A 145 11.68 -12.72 -10.76
C GLN A 145 11.53 -13.49 -12.08
N ALA A 146 10.56 -13.12 -12.92
CA ALA A 146 10.45 -13.68 -14.26
C ALA A 146 11.69 -13.36 -15.10
N GLY A 147 12.24 -12.15 -14.99
CA GLY A 147 13.50 -11.77 -15.64
C GLY A 147 14.67 -12.66 -15.23
N THR A 148 14.86 -12.90 -13.93
CA THR A 148 15.95 -13.77 -13.44
C THR A 148 15.79 -15.23 -13.90
N ILE A 149 14.55 -15.73 -13.99
CA ILE A 149 14.27 -17.07 -14.53
C ILE A 149 14.64 -17.14 -16.02
N VAL A 150 14.28 -16.13 -16.81
CA VAL A 150 14.63 -16.07 -18.25
C VAL A 150 16.15 -16.03 -18.44
N ASP A 151 16.86 -15.22 -17.66
CA ASP A 151 18.33 -15.17 -17.70
C ASP A 151 18.97 -16.51 -17.33
N GLY A 152 18.41 -17.18 -16.31
CA GLY A 152 18.80 -18.52 -15.90
C GLY A 152 18.58 -19.56 -17.01
N ALA A 153 17.42 -19.54 -17.66
CA ALA A 153 17.11 -20.41 -18.78
C ALA A 153 18.06 -20.19 -19.96
N ALA A 154 18.39 -18.93 -20.27
CA ALA A 154 19.37 -18.60 -21.31
C ALA A 154 20.77 -19.11 -20.97
N ALA A 155 21.18 -19.08 -19.70
CA ALA A 155 22.45 -19.65 -19.26
C ALA A 155 22.48 -21.19 -19.37
N VAL A 156 21.37 -21.86 -19.04
CA VAL A 156 21.24 -23.32 -19.21
C VAL A 156 21.32 -23.71 -20.69
N ALA A 157 20.63 -22.97 -21.58
CA ALA A 157 20.68 -23.22 -23.01
C ALA A 157 22.11 -23.11 -23.56
N ARG A 158 22.86 -22.06 -23.20
CA ARG A 158 24.28 -21.92 -23.62
C ARG A 158 25.16 -23.08 -23.15
N ARG A 159 24.99 -23.53 -21.91
CA ARG A 159 25.74 -24.70 -21.40
C ARG A 159 25.37 -25.99 -22.14
N ALA A 160 24.10 -26.15 -22.49
CA ALA A 160 23.67 -27.30 -23.28
C ALA A 160 24.33 -27.29 -24.67
N ASP A 161 24.40 -26.12 -25.32
CA ASP A 161 25.10 -25.96 -26.61
C ASP A 161 26.59 -26.31 -26.49
N GLU A 162 27.27 -25.87 -25.42
CA GLU A 162 28.68 -26.21 -25.15
C GLU A 162 28.90 -27.71 -24.97
N VAL A 163 28.00 -28.39 -24.23
CA VAL A 163 28.05 -29.85 -24.01
C VAL A 163 27.83 -30.59 -25.33
N VAL A 164 26.83 -30.17 -26.12
CA VAL A 164 26.55 -30.76 -27.43
C VAL A 164 27.75 -30.58 -28.37
N GLY A 165 28.35 -29.39 -28.39
CA GLY A 165 29.56 -29.12 -29.17
C GLY A 165 30.76 -29.99 -28.74
N SER A 166 30.98 -30.16 -27.44
CA SER A 166 32.04 -31.02 -26.91
C SER A 166 31.83 -32.50 -27.25
N ALA A 167 30.57 -32.97 -27.16
CA ALA A 167 30.20 -34.32 -27.54
C ALA A 167 30.40 -34.56 -29.05
N ALA A 168 30.09 -33.57 -29.89
CA ALA A 168 30.35 -33.62 -31.33
C ALA A 168 31.85 -33.74 -31.63
N SER A 169 32.70 -32.88 -31.03
CA SER A 169 34.16 -32.97 -31.18
C SER A 169 34.72 -34.32 -30.75
N THR A 170 34.27 -34.83 -29.60
CA THR A 170 34.68 -36.16 -29.10
C THR A 170 34.27 -37.28 -30.07
N SER A 171 33.08 -37.18 -30.65
CA SER A 171 32.59 -38.15 -31.64
C SER A 171 33.41 -38.12 -32.92
N ASP A 172 33.78 -36.94 -33.39
CA ASP A 172 34.65 -36.75 -34.56
C ASP A 172 36.06 -37.31 -34.31
N GLU A 173 36.66 -37.05 -33.15
CA GLU A 173 37.95 -37.62 -32.76
C GLU A 173 37.90 -39.15 -32.67
N ALA A 174 36.86 -39.70 -32.03
CA ALA A 174 36.66 -41.14 -31.96
C ALA A 174 36.51 -41.76 -33.36
N LYS A 175 35.82 -41.08 -34.29
CA LYS A 175 35.72 -41.51 -35.68
C LYS A 175 37.09 -41.55 -36.36
N VAL A 176 37.92 -40.52 -36.21
CA VAL A 176 39.29 -40.49 -36.76
C VAL A 176 40.15 -41.62 -36.20
N LEU A 177 40.08 -41.87 -34.89
CA LEU A 177 40.79 -42.97 -34.25
C LEU A 177 40.33 -44.33 -34.77
N LEU A 178 39.01 -44.54 -34.93
CA LEU A 178 38.45 -45.77 -35.48
C LEU A 178 38.85 -45.97 -36.94
N GLU A 179 38.82 -44.93 -37.77
CA GLU A 179 39.30 -44.97 -39.15
C GLU A 179 40.77 -45.37 -39.24
N THR A 180 41.59 -44.96 -38.27
CA THR A 180 43.01 -45.33 -38.17
C THR A 180 43.22 -46.75 -37.66
N TRP A 181 42.45 -47.18 -36.64
CA TRP A 181 42.73 -48.41 -35.91
C TRP A 181 42.00 -49.65 -36.44
N VAL A 182 40.86 -49.46 -37.11
CA VAL A 182 40.11 -50.56 -37.75
C VAL A 182 40.97 -51.31 -38.78
N PRO A 183 41.71 -50.66 -39.70
CA PRO A 183 42.59 -51.36 -40.65
C PRO A 183 43.68 -52.19 -39.98
N VAL A 184 44.32 -51.64 -38.93
CA VAL A 184 45.39 -52.36 -38.22
C VAL A 184 44.82 -53.55 -37.46
N SER A 185 43.70 -53.36 -36.76
CA SER A 185 43.02 -54.42 -36.03
C SER A 185 42.56 -55.55 -36.98
N ARG A 186 42.05 -55.22 -38.17
CA ARG A 186 41.72 -56.22 -39.21
C ARG A 186 42.95 -57.02 -39.67
N ARG A 187 44.11 -56.39 -39.73
CA ARG A 187 45.37 -57.05 -40.13
C ARG A 187 45.97 -57.89 -38.99
N ALA A 188 45.84 -57.45 -37.75
CA ALA A 188 46.34 -58.14 -36.56
C ALA A 188 45.44 -59.30 -36.10
N ALA A 189 44.13 -59.22 -36.31
CA ALA A 189 43.16 -60.22 -35.87
C ALA A 189 43.48 -61.68 -36.26
N PRO A 190 43.87 -62.02 -37.50
CA PRO A 190 44.25 -63.40 -37.84
C PRO A 190 45.52 -63.86 -37.11
N ILE A 191 46.51 -62.98 -36.92
CA ILE A 191 47.75 -63.29 -36.20
C ILE A 191 47.45 -63.57 -34.73
N ALA A 192 46.64 -62.72 -34.11
CA ALA A 192 46.20 -62.90 -32.73
C ALA A 192 45.39 -64.19 -32.55
N ARG A 193 44.51 -64.53 -33.51
CA ARG A 193 43.78 -65.81 -33.51
C ARG A 193 44.74 -67.00 -33.60
N THR A 194 45.72 -66.98 -34.50
CA THR A 194 46.74 -68.04 -34.56
C THR A 194 47.48 -68.18 -33.23
N PHE A 195 47.84 -67.08 -32.59
CA PHE A 195 48.48 -67.09 -31.26
C PHE A 195 47.60 -67.74 -30.19
N VAL A 196 46.32 -67.35 -30.11
CA VAL A 196 45.36 -67.88 -29.13
C VAL A 196 45.02 -69.35 -29.39
N ASP A 197 44.89 -69.74 -30.66
CA ASP A 197 44.53 -71.11 -31.04
C ASP A 197 45.72 -72.08 -30.88
N GLN A 198 46.96 -71.60 -30.98
CA GLN A 198 48.16 -72.45 -30.94
C GLN A 198 48.92 -72.44 -29.61
N LEU A 199 48.76 -71.42 -28.76
CA LEU A 199 49.48 -71.34 -27.49
C LEU A 199 48.56 -71.64 -26.31
N SER A 200 48.92 -72.64 -25.52
CA SER A 200 48.35 -72.87 -24.21
C SER A 200 48.83 -71.83 -23.19
N GLU A 201 48.10 -71.69 -22.07
CA GLU A 201 48.44 -70.71 -21.03
C GLU A 201 49.86 -70.89 -20.47
N GLU A 202 50.32 -72.14 -20.36
CA GLU A 202 51.69 -72.51 -19.96
C GLU A 202 52.72 -71.97 -20.96
N GLU A 203 52.46 -72.12 -22.26
CA GLU A 203 53.35 -71.67 -23.33
C GLU A 203 53.39 -70.15 -23.46
N VAL A 204 52.26 -69.46 -23.28
CA VAL A 204 52.24 -68.00 -23.23
C VAL A 204 53.09 -67.48 -22.07
N ARG A 205 52.97 -68.07 -20.87
CA ARG A 205 53.81 -67.70 -19.72
C ARG A 205 55.29 -68.00 -19.96
N ALA A 206 55.60 -69.11 -20.63
CA ALA A 206 56.97 -69.42 -21.03
C ALA A 206 57.51 -68.43 -22.06
N ALA A 207 56.70 -68.03 -23.04
CA ALA A 207 57.07 -67.04 -24.05
C ALA A 207 57.30 -65.65 -23.43
N ILE A 208 56.48 -65.23 -22.46
CA ILE A 208 56.70 -63.98 -21.71
C ILE A 208 58.05 -64.04 -20.98
N ARG A 209 58.34 -65.11 -20.24
CA ARG A 209 59.65 -65.29 -19.58
C ARG A 209 60.82 -65.26 -20.57
N LEU A 210 60.65 -65.87 -21.75
CA LEU A 210 61.67 -65.84 -22.78
C LEU A 210 61.90 -64.41 -23.29
N VAL A 211 60.84 -63.65 -23.56
CA VAL A 211 60.93 -62.25 -24.00
C VAL A 211 61.61 -61.37 -22.95
N ASP A 212 61.31 -61.58 -21.67
CA ASP A 212 61.96 -60.85 -20.56
C ASP A 212 63.48 -61.12 -20.50
N HIS A 213 63.93 -62.29 -20.96
CA HIS A 213 65.35 -62.66 -21.04
C HIS A 213 66.03 -62.27 -22.36
N LEU A 214 65.29 -61.87 -23.40
CA LEU A 214 65.86 -61.46 -24.69
C LEU A 214 66.82 -60.25 -24.59
N PRO A 215 66.53 -59.19 -23.80
CA PRO A 215 67.47 -58.08 -23.65
C PRO A 215 68.80 -58.53 -23.04
N GLN A 216 68.75 -59.35 -21.98
CA GLN A 216 69.94 -59.89 -21.30
C GLN A 216 70.74 -60.82 -22.21
N LEU A 217 70.04 -61.63 -23.00
CA LEU A 217 70.67 -62.50 -24.00
C LEU A 217 71.33 -61.68 -25.11
N THR A 218 70.70 -60.59 -25.55
CA THR A 218 71.27 -59.69 -26.57
C THR A 218 72.53 -59.01 -26.06
N GLU A 219 72.51 -58.52 -24.81
CA GLU A 219 73.66 -57.92 -24.13
C GLU A 219 74.82 -58.92 -24.01
N HIS A 220 74.58 -60.14 -23.53
CA HIS A 220 75.62 -61.18 -23.44
C HIS A 220 76.13 -61.62 -24.82
N LEU A 221 75.27 -61.66 -25.83
CA LEU A 221 75.69 -62.00 -27.20
C LEU A 221 76.60 -60.92 -27.79
N GLU A 222 76.30 -59.65 -27.54
CA GLU A 222 77.05 -58.50 -28.05
C GLU A 222 78.34 -58.25 -27.28
N GLU A 223 78.29 -58.33 -25.95
CA GLU A 223 79.42 -58.01 -25.07
C GLU A 223 80.35 -59.19 -24.81
N ASP A 224 79.82 -60.40 -24.65
CA ASP A 224 80.64 -61.55 -24.24
C ASP A 224 80.96 -62.46 -25.42
N ILE A 225 79.98 -62.78 -26.26
CA ILE A 225 80.13 -63.84 -27.27
C ILE A 225 80.69 -63.33 -28.60
N MET A 226 80.24 -62.17 -29.09
CA MET A 226 80.76 -61.58 -30.33
C MET A 226 82.28 -61.36 -30.32
N PRO A 227 82.90 -60.85 -29.22
CA PRO A 227 84.35 -60.76 -29.14
C PRO A 227 85.06 -62.12 -29.19
N ILE A 228 84.47 -63.16 -28.59
CA ILE A 228 85.01 -64.52 -28.60
C ILE A 228 84.93 -65.12 -30.00
N LEU A 229 83.81 -64.93 -30.71
CA LEU A 229 83.66 -65.34 -32.11
C LEU A 229 84.65 -64.62 -33.04
N ALA A 230 84.93 -63.34 -32.78
CA ALA A 230 85.98 -62.60 -33.47
C ALA A 230 87.39 -63.18 -33.20
N THR A 231 87.64 -63.69 -31.99
CA THR A 231 88.89 -64.41 -31.69
C THR A 231 88.91 -65.85 -32.23
N LEU A 232 87.76 -66.49 -32.44
CA LEU A 232 87.64 -67.85 -32.99
C LEU A 232 88.00 -67.93 -34.48
N ASP A 233 87.80 -66.84 -35.25
CA ASP A 233 88.37 -66.67 -36.59
C ASP A 233 89.92 -66.82 -36.59
N ARG A 234 90.55 -66.56 -35.43
CA ARG A 234 91.99 -66.68 -35.20
C ARG A 234 92.45 -68.05 -34.70
N VAL A 235 91.53 -68.90 -34.23
CA VAL A 235 91.85 -70.25 -33.72
C VAL A 235 92.06 -71.26 -34.85
N GLY A 236 91.50 -71.02 -36.04
CA GLY A 236 91.74 -71.84 -37.24
C GLY A 236 93.24 -71.96 -37.60
N PRO A 237 93.98 -70.84 -37.65
CA PRO A 237 95.44 -70.83 -37.74
C PRO A 237 96.16 -71.55 -36.58
N ASP A 238 95.80 -71.25 -35.33
CA ASP A 238 96.51 -71.74 -34.14
C ASP A 238 96.43 -73.26 -33.95
N VAL A 239 95.31 -73.89 -34.33
CA VAL A 239 95.17 -75.36 -34.33
C VAL A 239 96.04 -76.01 -35.42
N HIS A 240 96.23 -75.33 -36.55
CA HIS A 240 97.12 -75.82 -37.61
C HIS A 240 98.60 -75.74 -37.20
N GLU A 241 98.99 -74.66 -36.49
CA GLU A 241 100.34 -74.55 -35.91
C GLU A 241 100.61 -75.65 -34.86
N LEU A 242 99.64 -75.97 -33.99
CA LEU A 242 99.80 -77.07 -33.03
C LEU A 242 99.92 -78.45 -33.70
N LEU A 243 99.25 -78.66 -34.82
CA LEU A 243 99.40 -79.89 -35.62
C LEU A 243 100.77 -79.97 -36.29
N ASP A 244 101.33 -78.86 -36.76
CA ASP A 244 102.68 -78.82 -37.33
C ASP A 244 103.76 -79.04 -36.26
N VAL A 245 103.62 -78.43 -35.07
CA VAL A 245 104.54 -78.66 -33.93
C VAL A 245 104.50 -80.11 -33.43
N LEU A 246 103.32 -80.74 -33.39
CA LEU A 246 103.22 -82.18 -33.09
C LEU A 246 103.89 -83.05 -34.17
N LYS A 247 103.84 -82.61 -35.43
CA LYS A 247 104.52 -83.27 -36.55
C LYS A 247 106.03 -83.14 -36.42
N GLU A 248 106.53 -81.98 -36.01
CA GLU A 248 107.96 -81.72 -35.76
C GLU A 248 108.50 -82.49 -34.55
N VAL A 249 107.74 -82.64 -33.46
CA VAL A 249 108.13 -83.51 -32.33
C VAL A 249 108.20 -84.98 -32.76
N ARG A 250 107.24 -85.44 -33.57
CA ARG A 250 107.29 -86.80 -34.16
C ARG A 250 108.52 -86.97 -35.08
N GLN A 251 108.89 -85.93 -35.82
CA GLN A 251 110.05 -85.95 -36.71
C GLN A 251 111.39 -85.88 -35.93
N ALA A 252 111.44 -85.15 -34.81
CA ALA A 252 112.62 -85.02 -33.95
C ALA A 252 112.95 -86.32 -33.21
N ILE A 253 111.94 -87.12 -32.86
CA ILE A 253 112.15 -88.45 -32.24
C ILE A 253 112.73 -89.46 -33.26
N LEU A 254 112.49 -89.28 -34.56
CA LEU A 254 113.03 -90.14 -35.63
C LEU A 254 114.43 -89.71 -36.11
N GLY A 255 114.94 -88.56 -35.67
CA GLY A 255 116.11 -87.88 -36.24
C GLY A 255 117.43 -87.96 -35.46
N ILE A 256 117.59 -88.85 -34.47
CA ILE A 256 118.84 -89.00 -33.71
C ILE A 256 119.65 -90.21 -34.26
N PRO A 257 120.76 -89.99 -35.00
CA PRO A 257 121.61 -91.06 -35.53
C PRO A 257 122.47 -91.63 -34.40
N GLY A 258 122.16 -92.84 -33.93
CA GLY A 258 122.88 -93.50 -32.83
C GLY A 258 122.15 -94.67 -32.16
N PHE A 259 120.84 -94.82 -32.38
CA PHE A 259 120.03 -95.89 -31.77
C PHE A 259 119.94 -97.20 -32.58
N ALA A 260 120.72 -97.36 -33.65
CA ALA A 260 120.84 -98.63 -34.37
C ALA A 260 121.56 -99.73 -33.55
N PHE A 261 122.20 -99.38 -32.42
CA PHE A 261 122.90 -100.32 -31.55
C PHE A 261 122.06 -100.96 -30.42
N PHE A 262 120.80 -100.52 -30.21
CA PHE A 262 119.93 -101.09 -29.17
C PHE A 262 118.79 -101.99 -29.67
N ARG A 263 118.67 -102.17 -30.99
CA ARG A 263 117.65 -103.06 -31.57
C ARG A 263 117.92 -104.56 -31.35
N ARG A 264 119.03 -104.94 -30.68
CA ARG A 264 119.40 -106.34 -30.38
C ARG A 264 119.38 -106.72 -28.88
N ARG A 265 118.80 -105.90 -28.00
CA ARG A 265 118.56 -106.24 -26.58
C ARG A 265 117.15 -105.86 -26.08
N GLY A 266 116.18 -105.68 -26.98
CA GLY A 266 114.80 -105.32 -26.64
C GLY A 266 113.73 -106.36 -27.02
N GLU A 267 114.08 -107.40 -27.78
CA GLU A 267 113.15 -108.48 -28.16
C GLU A 267 113.02 -109.57 -27.08
N GLU A 268 113.54 -109.37 -25.88
CA GLU A 268 113.44 -110.32 -24.75
C GLU A 268 112.55 -109.81 -23.60
N LYS A 269 111.73 -108.76 -23.80
CA LYS A 269 110.96 -108.14 -22.70
C LYS A 269 109.54 -107.66 -23.02
N ILE A 270 108.88 -108.23 -24.04
CA ILE A 270 107.45 -107.97 -24.30
C ILE A 270 106.61 -109.28 -24.29
N ASP A 271 107.20 -110.41 -23.87
CA ASP A 271 106.46 -111.64 -23.56
C ASP A 271 106.03 -111.74 -22.08
N ASP A 272 106.26 -110.71 -21.26
CA ASP A 272 105.81 -110.65 -19.86
C ASP A 272 105.06 -109.33 -19.60
N GLU A 273 103.81 -109.25 -20.05
CA GLU A 273 102.67 -108.58 -19.39
C GLU A 273 101.43 -108.73 -20.28
N SER A 274 100.90 -109.96 -20.28
CA SER A 274 99.45 -110.21 -20.28
C SER A 274 98.96 -110.29 -18.84
#